data_AF-A0A6P6RWI1-F1
#
_entry.id   AF-A0A6P6RWI1-F1
#
_cell.length_a   1.000
_cell.length_b   1.000
_cell.length_c   1.000
_cell.angle_alpha   90.00
_cell.angle_beta   90.00
_cell.angle_gamma   90.00
#
_symmetry.space_group_name_H-M   'P 1'
#
loop_
_entity.id
_entity.type
_entity.pdbx_description
1 polymer ?
#
loop_
_entity_poly.entity_id
_entity_poly.type
_entity_poly.pdbx_seq_one_letter_code
_entity_poly.pdbx_strand_id
1 'polypeptide(L)'
;MHSAARSDPAGGATKSEAVELPEQLTARMRANLGKEGYKLVGTHSAVKLCRWTRAALRGRGGCYKHTFYGIMSYGCMEFTSSVACANRCLFCWRHHTNLAAADWRWKQDDPKEVLREAMQNHLQTIKELKGLPGLRSDFFSQVQGRVLHCALSLVGEPIMYPRLNELVHLMHQQGISTFLVTNAQHPDALRALDPVTQLYLSIDAATEQDLKRLDRPIHRDYWARFLQCVDILRSKKQRTVFRLTLVHGYNCVLGPLEEEGAAEPAPPANDLLNTCNRKRGGKRHKNVTSTFEGYAALVRRGEPDLIEIKGMTFCGGLDKESLSMKNVPRHQQGLCKALPEGVYALASEHEHSCCVLLALNGSRDFTGLDYCTVSPSWAVFGAEGRGFDPYQKRVFGKGRRRKLAQAEQAQ
;
A
#
# COMPACT_ATOMS: atom_id res chain seq x y z
N MET A 1 -52.59 61.38 -23.58
CA MET A 1 -53.14 60.47 -22.55
C MET A 1 -53.14 59.05 -23.13
N HIS A 2 -51.97 58.42 -23.32
CA HIS A 2 -51.39 57.40 -22.44
C HIS A 2 -52.38 56.31 -22.02
N SER A 3 -52.48 55.27 -22.85
CA SER A 3 -52.97 53.94 -22.45
C SER A 3 -51.75 53.03 -22.30
N ALA A 4 -51.52 52.54 -21.09
CA ALA A 4 -50.39 51.70 -20.73
C ALA A 4 -50.75 50.22 -20.96
N ALA A 5 -50.13 49.60 -21.96
CA ALA A 5 -50.08 48.15 -22.09
C ALA A 5 -48.98 47.60 -21.17
N ARG A 6 -49.36 46.74 -20.23
CA ARG A 6 -48.44 46.00 -19.37
C ARG A 6 -47.79 44.89 -20.20
N SER A 7 -46.47 44.91 -20.34
CA SER A 7 -45.68 43.78 -20.84
C SER A 7 -45.16 42.96 -19.67
N ASP A 8 -45.46 41.67 -19.67
CA ASP A 8 -44.88 40.69 -18.74
C ASP A 8 -43.36 40.63 -18.91
N PRO A 9 -42.57 40.52 -17.82
CA PRO A 9 -41.14 40.32 -17.94
C PRO A 9 -40.88 38.85 -18.28
N ALA A 10 -40.28 38.62 -19.45
CA ALA A 10 -39.69 37.34 -19.81
C ALA A 10 -38.61 36.98 -18.76
N GLY A 11 -38.93 36.03 -17.89
CA GLY A 11 -37.98 35.43 -16.96
C GLY A 11 -36.90 34.69 -17.73
N GLY A 12 -35.76 35.35 -17.95
CA GLY A 12 -34.55 34.71 -18.45
C GLY A 12 -34.05 33.71 -17.41
N ALA A 13 -34.33 32.43 -17.64
CA ALA A 13 -33.66 31.35 -16.95
C ALA A 13 -32.19 31.34 -17.39
N THR A 14 -31.31 31.88 -16.54
CA THR A 14 -29.87 31.69 -16.67
C THR A 14 -29.55 30.20 -16.53
N LYS A 15 -29.25 29.54 -17.65
CA LYS A 15 -28.59 28.22 -17.64
C LYS A 15 -27.28 28.39 -16.87
N SER A 16 -27.16 27.78 -15.70
CA SER A 16 -25.85 27.62 -15.07
C SER A 16 -25.03 26.71 -15.97
N GLU A 17 -24.05 27.25 -16.67
CA GLU A 17 -23.05 26.43 -17.36
C GLU A 17 -22.36 25.55 -16.32
N ALA A 18 -22.55 24.23 -16.45
CA ALA A 18 -21.85 23.28 -15.59
C ALA A 18 -20.35 23.42 -15.86
N VAL A 19 -19.59 23.91 -14.88
CA VAL A 19 -18.14 24.03 -14.98
C VAL A 19 -17.56 22.61 -15.09
N GLU A 20 -17.04 22.27 -16.27
CA GLU A 20 -16.42 20.96 -16.51
C GLU A 20 -15.09 20.87 -15.73
N LEU A 21 -14.95 19.86 -14.87
CA LEU A 21 -13.74 19.65 -14.09
C LEU A 21 -12.58 19.17 -14.99
N PRO A 22 -11.33 19.60 -14.75
CA PRO A 22 -10.20 19.21 -15.56
C PRO A 22 -9.86 17.71 -15.41
N GLU A 23 -9.22 17.14 -16.43
CA GLU A 23 -8.61 15.80 -16.33
C GLU A 23 -7.32 15.84 -15.49
N GLN A 24 -7.05 14.75 -14.77
CA GLN A 24 -5.79 14.61 -14.04
C GLN A 24 -4.63 14.27 -15.00
N LEU A 25 -4.92 13.48 -16.04
CA LEU A 25 -3.98 13.06 -17.08
C LEU A 25 -3.89 14.09 -18.21
N THR A 26 -3.07 15.12 -18.00
CA THR A 26 -2.76 16.11 -19.05
C THR A 26 -2.08 15.47 -20.27
N ALA A 27 -2.13 16.12 -21.44
CA ALA A 27 -1.45 15.64 -22.65
C ALA A 27 0.05 15.35 -22.43
N ARG A 28 0.74 16.21 -21.67
CA ARG A 28 2.15 16.02 -21.29
C ARG A 28 2.34 14.77 -20.43
N MET A 29 1.48 14.57 -19.44
CA MET A 29 1.51 13.35 -18.63
C MET A 29 1.26 12.13 -19.50
N ARG A 30 0.26 12.16 -20.38
CA ARG A 30 -0.03 11.04 -21.29
C ARG A 30 1.19 10.61 -22.10
N ALA A 31 1.90 11.57 -22.69
CA ALA A 31 3.14 11.31 -23.44
C ALA A 31 4.27 10.72 -22.58
N ASN A 32 4.52 11.28 -21.39
CA ASN A 32 5.62 10.84 -20.52
C ASN A 32 5.35 9.47 -19.89
N LEU A 33 4.15 9.29 -19.32
CA LEU A 33 3.73 8.06 -18.67
C LEU A 33 3.71 6.89 -19.65
N GLY A 34 3.26 7.14 -20.89
CA GLY A 34 3.27 6.14 -21.96
C GLY A 34 4.70 5.63 -22.27
N LYS A 35 5.69 6.53 -22.34
CA LYS A 35 7.11 6.15 -22.54
C LYS A 35 7.67 5.31 -21.39
N GLU A 36 7.17 5.52 -20.17
CA GLU A 36 7.55 4.76 -18.97
C GLU A 36 6.82 3.41 -18.85
N GLY A 37 6.01 3.03 -19.85
CA GLY A 37 5.30 1.76 -19.92
C GLY A 37 3.99 1.70 -19.13
N TYR A 38 3.43 2.84 -18.74
CA TYR A 38 2.10 2.89 -18.14
C TYR A 38 1.03 2.74 -19.22
N LYS A 39 -0.02 1.98 -18.92
CA LYS A 39 -1.26 1.97 -19.69
C LYS A 39 -2.25 2.84 -18.94
N LEU A 40 -2.55 4.00 -19.51
CA LEU A 40 -3.42 5.00 -18.89
C LEU A 40 -4.88 4.57 -19.03
N VAL A 41 -5.69 4.93 -18.05
CA VAL A 41 -7.08 4.54 -17.93
C VAL A 41 -7.91 5.79 -17.68
N GLY A 42 -8.85 6.07 -18.59
CA GLY A 42 -9.66 7.28 -18.56
C GLY A 42 -8.86 8.59 -18.43
N THR A 43 -9.24 9.40 -17.45
CA THR A 43 -8.77 10.76 -17.20
C THR A 43 -7.90 10.88 -15.95
N HIS A 44 -7.78 9.82 -15.13
CA HIS A 44 -7.07 9.88 -13.85
C HIS A 44 -6.37 8.59 -13.38
N SER A 45 -6.55 7.46 -14.06
CA SER A 45 -6.08 6.16 -13.59
C SER A 45 -4.97 5.58 -14.47
N ALA A 46 -4.27 4.57 -13.98
CA ALA A 46 -3.28 3.84 -14.78
C ALA A 46 -3.03 2.42 -14.24
N VAL A 47 -2.64 1.51 -15.14
CA VAL A 47 -2.04 0.22 -14.82
C VAL A 47 -0.62 0.12 -15.37
N LYS A 48 0.21 -0.71 -14.75
CA LYS A 48 1.53 -1.09 -15.28
C LYS A 48 1.80 -2.56 -14.95
N LEU A 49 2.45 -3.27 -15.87
CA LEU A 49 2.87 -4.63 -15.58
C LEU A 49 4.05 -4.60 -14.59
N CYS A 50 3.82 -5.13 -13.39
CA CYS A 50 4.86 -5.23 -12.38
C CYS A 50 6.02 -6.10 -12.88
N ARG A 51 7.25 -5.68 -12.58
CA ARG A 51 8.48 -6.45 -12.87
C ARG A 51 8.37 -7.89 -12.36
N TRP A 52 7.79 -8.06 -11.17
CA TRP A 52 7.66 -9.36 -10.51
C TRP A 52 6.57 -10.24 -11.12
N THR A 53 5.49 -9.67 -11.66
CA THR A 53 4.51 -10.41 -12.46
C THR A 53 5.19 -11.04 -13.68
N ARG A 54 6.00 -10.25 -14.40
CA ARG A 54 6.78 -10.75 -15.54
C ARG A 54 7.82 -11.80 -15.14
N ALA A 55 8.50 -11.63 -14.00
CA ALA A 55 9.48 -12.59 -13.50
C ALA A 55 8.83 -13.92 -13.12
N ALA A 56 7.72 -13.87 -12.37
CA ALA A 56 6.99 -15.05 -11.92
C ALA A 56 6.43 -15.86 -13.09
N LEU A 57 5.82 -15.19 -14.08
CA LEU A 57 5.35 -15.84 -15.31
C LEU A 57 6.45 -16.56 -16.09
N ARG A 58 7.71 -16.14 -15.92
CA ARG A 58 8.89 -16.75 -16.56
C ARG A 58 9.61 -17.76 -15.67
N GLY A 59 9.00 -18.16 -14.55
CA GLY A 59 9.62 -19.07 -13.59
C GLY A 59 10.85 -18.50 -12.87
N ARG A 60 11.04 -17.17 -12.85
CA ARG A 60 12.20 -16.49 -12.25
C ARG A 60 11.95 -15.98 -10.82
N GLY A 61 10.94 -16.53 -10.14
CA GLY A 61 10.53 -16.14 -8.79
C GLY A 61 9.47 -15.04 -8.72
N GLY A 62 8.79 -14.96 -7.58
CA GLY A 62 7.79 -13.94 -7.24
C GLY A 62 8.37 -12.78 -6.43
N CYS A 63 7.55 -11.76 -6.15
CA CYS A 63 7.95 -10.68 -5.24
C CYS A 63 7.91 -11.15 -3.78
N TYR A 64 8.46 -10.33 -2.86
CA TYR A 64 8.41 -10.61 -1.42
C TYR A 64 7.00 -10.87 -0.88
N LYS A 65 5.95 -10.31 -1.50
CA LYS A 65 4.56 -10.55 -1.10
C LYS A 65 4.10 -11.99 -1.36
N HIS A 66 4.73 -12.68 -2.31
CA HIS A 66 4.53 -14.11 -2.49
C HIS A 66 5.05 -14.89 -1.27
N THR A 67 6.28 -14.57 -0.84
CA THR A 67 6.89 -15.17 0.35
C THR A 67 6.11 -14.86 1.63
N PHE A 68 5.67 -13.61 1.79
CA PHE A 68 5.04 -13.13 3.02
C PHE A 68 3.58 -13.58 3.16
N TYR A 69 2.84 -13.62 2.06
CA TYR A 69 1.38 -13.72 2.09
C TYR A 69 0.81 -14.81 1.16
N GLY A 70 1.65 -15.55 0.44
CA GLY A 70 1.21 -16.49 -0.59
C GLY A 70 0.61 -15.82 -1.83
N ILE A 71 0.79 -14.50 -2.01
CA ILE A 71 0.22 -13.78 -3.16
C ILE A 71 0.85 -14.28 -4.46
N MET A 72 0.01 -14.69 -5.41
CA MET A 72 0.46 -15.17 -6.71
C MET A 72 0.91 -13.98 -7.56
N SER A 73 2.21 -13.68 -7.51
CA SER A 73 2.80 -12.52 -8.20
C SER A 73 2.44 -12.45 -9.69
N TYR A 74 2.33 -13.61 -10.34
CA TYR A 74 1.97 -13.73 -11.76
C TYR A 74 0.52 -13.31 -12.09
N GLY A 75 -0.37 -13.24 -11.10
CA GLY A 75 -1.77 -12.79 -11.24
C GLY A 75 -2.08 -11.42 -10.65
N CYS A 76 -1.03 -10.65 -10.32
CA CYS A 76 -1.17 -9.32 -9.73
C CYS A 76 -1.22 -8.22 -10.81
N MET A 77 -2.30 -7.43 -10.78
CA MET A 77 -2.44 -6.17 -11.50
C MET A 77 -2.00 -5.00 -10.61
N GLU A 78 -1.00 -4.25 -11.03
CA GLU A 78 -0.55 -3.02 -10.35
C GLU A 78 -1.29 -1.83 -10.95
N PHE A 79 -2.06 -1.13 -10.13
CA PHE A 79 -3.06 -0.15 -10.54
C PHE A 79 -3.03 1.08 -9.62
N THR A 80 -3.46 2.23 -10.14
CA THR A 80 -3.85 3.39 -9.35
C THR A 80 -5.13 4.01 -9.88
N SER A 81 -6.00 4.42 -8.94
CA SER A 81 -7.20 5.22 -9.20
C SER A 81 -6.93 6.72 -9.20
N SER A 82 -5.72 7.16 -8.85
CA SER A 82 -5.32 8.57 -8.85
C SER A 82 -3.82 8.69 -9.08
N VAL A 83 -3.41 9.38 -10.14
CA VAL A 83 -1.99 9.70 -10.37
C VAL A 83 -1.51 10.94 -9.59
N ALA A 84 -2.40 11.64 -8.88
CA ALA A 84 -2.01 12.71 -7.97
C ALA A 84 -1.78 12.21 -6.54
N CYS A 85 -0.98 12.94 -5.76
CA CYS A 85 -0.62 12.60 -4.40
C CYS A 85 -0.55 13.84 -3.49
N ALA A 86 -0.87 13.67 -2.21
CA ALA A 86 -0.65 14.69 -1.18
C ALA A 86 0.82 14.83 -0.74
N ASN A 87 1.71 13.94 -1.20
CA ASN A 87 3.13 13.94 -0.83
C ASN A 87 4.05 14.12 -2.05
N ARG A 88 5.24 14.67 -1.80
CA ARG A 88 6.34 14.78 -2.77
C ARG A 88 7.58 14.04 -2.26
N CYS A 89 7.39 12.77 -1.87
CA CYS A 89 8.44 12.00 -1.20
C CYS A 89 9.74 11.96 -2.02
N LEU A 90 10.89 12.04 -1.34
CA LEU A 90 12.22 11.97 -1.96
C LEU A 90 12.52 10.60 -2.59
N PHE A 91 11.92 9.54 -2.07
CA PHE A 91 12.07 8.17 -2.56
C PHE A 91 10.97 7.77 -3.55
N CYS A 92 9.99 8.64 -3.83
CA CYS A 92 8.99 8.36 -4.84
C CYS A 92 9.64 8.39 -6.22
N TRP A 93 9.40 7.36 -7.04
CA TRP A 93 9.96 7.22 -8.39
C TRP A 93 9.66 8.43 -9.31
N ARG A 94 8.73 9.31 -8.91
CA ARG A 94 8.34 10.54 -9.62
C ARG A 94 8.58 11.84 -8.87
N HIS A 95 9.56 11.89 -7.97
CA HIS A 95 9.81 13.05 -7.10
C HIS A 95 9.59 14.44 -7.77
N HIS A 96 10.11 14.64 -8.99
CA HIS A 96 10.06 15.91 -9.73
C HIS A 96 8.91 16.03 -10.76
N THR A 97 8.22 14.92 -11.11
CA THR A 97 7.12 14.92 -12.09
C THR A 97 5.75 14.59 -11.49
N ASN A 98 5.69 14.29 -10.19
CA ASN A 98 4.44 13.89 -9.55
C ASN A 98 3.43 15.04 -9.52
N LEU A 99 2.18 14.73 -9.84
CA LEU A 99 1.09 15.70 -9.72
C LEU A 99 0.73 15.84 -8.24
N ALA A 100 1.22 16.89 -7.59
CA ALA A 100 0.90 17.12 -6.18
C ALA A 100 -0.42 17.87 -6.01
N ALA A 101 -1.33 17.33 -5.21
CA ALA A 101 -2.57 17.98 -4.82
C ALA A 101 -3.08 17.48 -3.47
N ALA A 102 -3.69 18.39 -2.71
CA ALA A 102 -4.15 18.12 -1.35
C ALA A 102 -5.42 17.27 -1.38
N ASP A 103 -6.34 17.59 -2.28
CA ASP A 103 -7.64 16.94 -2.38
C ASP A 103 -8.05 16.75 -3.85
N TRP A 104 -9.07 15.93 -4.06
CA TRP A 104 -9.61 15.65 -5.39
C TRP A 104 -10.30 16.88 -6.01
N ARG A 105 -9.96 17.20 -7.26
CA ARG A 105 -10.51 18.35 -8.00
C ARG A 105 -10.66 18.10 -9.51
N TRP A 106 -10.73 16.84 -9.90
CA TRP A 106 -10.73 16.43 -11.32
C TRP A 106 -12.04 15.74 -11.70
N LYS A 107 -12.21 15.56 -13.01
CA LYS A 107 -13.23 14.68 -13.56
C LYS A 107 -13.15 13.30 -12.91
N GLN A 108 -14.32 12.79 -12.51
CA GLN A 108 -14.46 11.48 -11.88
C GLN A 108 -14.99 10.53 -12.95
N ASP A 109 -14.13 9.64 -13.43
CA ASP A 109 -14.58 8.60 -14.35
C ASP A 109 -15.43 7.57 -13.60
N ASP A 110 -16.25 6.82 -14.35
CA ASP A 110 -17.08 5.78 -13.75
C ASP A 110 -16.24 4.56 -13.31
N PRO A 111 -16.38 4.06 -12.06
CA PRO A 111 -15.64 2.91 -11.54
C PRO A 111 -15.73 1.66 -12.42
N LYS A 112 -16.87 1.41 -13.07
CA LYS A 112 -17.06 0.23 -13.92
C LYS A 112 -16.20 0.34 -15.18
N GLU A 113 -16.19 1.51 -15.81
CA GLU A 113 -15.35 1.76 -16.98
C GLU A 113 -13.87 1.79 -16.64
N VAL A 114 -13.50 2.42 -15.51
CA VAL A 114 -12.12 2.41 -14.98
C VAL A 114 -11.65 0.97 -14.76
N LEU A 115 -12.43 0.13 -14.09
CA LEU A 115 -12.06 -1.27 -13.86
C LEU A 115 -11.95 -2.05 -15.17
N ARG A 116 -12.94 -1.91 -16.06
CA ARG A 116 -12.97 -2.61 -17.36
C ARG A 116 -11.73 -2.28 -18.18
N GLU A 117 -11.41 -1.00 -18.34
CA GLU A 117 -10.26 -0.55 -19.12
C GLU A 117 -8.93 -0.93 -18.44
N ALA A 118 -8.83 -0.82 -17.10
CA ALA A 118 -7.65 -1.27 -16.35
C ALA A 118 -7.37 -2.76 -16.56
N MET A 119 -8.39 -3.61 -16.44
CA MET A 119 -8.27 -5.05 -16.67
C MET A 119 -7.93 -5.35 -18.12
N GLN A 120 -8.57 -4.70 -19.08
CA GLN A 120 -8.27 -4.86 -20.51
C GLN A 120 -6.80 -4.55 -20.80
N ASN A 121 -6.31 -3.40 -20.32
CA ASN A 121 -4.93 -2.98 -20.49
C ASN A 121 -3.92 -3.95 -19.84
N HIS A 122 -4.23 -4.43 -18.63
CA HIS A 122 -3.40 -5.39 -17.92
C HIS A 122 -3.34 -6.74 -18.66
N LEU A 123 -4.50 -7.33 -18.98
CA LEU A 123 -4.60 -8.63 -19.65
C LEU A 123 -4.01 -8.60 -21.06
N GLN A 124 -4.16 -7.49 -21.78
CA GLN A 124 -3.48 -7.31 -23.06
C GLN A 124 -1.95 -7.35 -22.90
N THR A 125 -1.41 -6.71 -21.87
CA THR A 125 0.02 -6.75 -21.57
C THR A 125 0.48 -8.16 -21.15
N ILE A 126 -0.36 -8.92 -20.43
CA ILE A 126 -0.09 -10.34 -20.12
C ILE A 126 -0.06 -11.17 -21.40
N LYS A 127 -1.02 -10.97 -22.31
CA LYS A 127 -1.10 -11.67 -23.60
C LYS A 127 0.14 -11.44 -24.46
N GLU A 128 0.71 -10.23 -24.44
CA GLU A 128 1.97 -9.90 -25.13
C GLU A 128 3.19 -10.70 -24.62
N LEU A 129 3.12 -11.30 -23.43
CA LEU A 129 4.18 -12.17 -22.90
C LEU A 129 4.13 -13.59 -23.49
N LYS A 130 3.09 -13.93 -24.26
CA LYS A 130 2.95 -15.25 -24.88
C LYS A 130 4.15 -15.52 -25.81
N GLY A 131 4.78 -16.68 -25.66
CA GLY A 131 5.92 -17.09 -26.46
C GLY A 131 7.29 -16.60 -25.95
N LEU A 132 7.34 -15.85 -24.84
CA LEU A 132 8.64 -15.51 -24.24
C LEU A 132 9.37 -16.76 -23.71
N PRO A 133 10.70 -16.88 -23.89
CA PRO A 133 11.47 -17.98 -23.32
C PRO A 133 11.35 -18.06 -21.79
N GLY A 134 11.07 -19.27 -21.31
CA GLY A 134 10.87 -19.58 -19.89
C GLY A 134 9.44 -19.35 -19.39
N LEU A 135 8.48 -18.99 -20.25
CA LEU A 135 7.08 -18.81 -19.84
C LEU A 135 6.51 -20.12 -19.26
N ARG A 136 5.98 -20.02 -18.04
CA ARG A 136 5.32 -21.11 -17.30
C ARG A 136 3.87 -21.26 -17.77
N SER A 137 3.56 -22.35 -18.47
CA SER A 137 2.23 -22.62 -19.02
C SER A 137 1.16 -22.79 -17.93
N ASP A 138 1.53 -23.41 -16.81
CA ASP A 138 0.69 -23.61 -15.63
C ASP A 138 0.33 -22.30 -14.92
N PHE A 139 1.21 -21.28 -14.96
CA PHE A 139 0.89 -19.95 -14.44
C PHE A 139 0.12 -19.11 -15.48
N PHE A 140 0.57 -19.13 -16.73
CA PHE A 140 -0.03 -18.32 -17.80
C PHE A 140 -1.50 -18.69 -18.06
N SER A 141 -1.83 -19.97 -18.04
CA SER A 141 -3.21 -20.46 -18.23
C SER A 141 -4.19 -19.94 -17.18
N GLN A 142 -3.72 -19.64 -15.96
CA GLN A 142 -4.55 -19.09 -14.87
C GLN A 142 -4.87 -17.60 -15.04
N VAL A 143 -4.04 -16.85 -15.78
CA VAL A 143 -4.11 -15.37 -15.83
C VAL A 143 -4.30 -14.80 -17.24
N GLN A 144 -4.43 -15.64 -18.26
CA GLN A 144 -4.66 -15.21 -19.64
C GLN A 144 -5.97 -14.41 -19.85
N GLY A 145 -6.94 -14.56 -18.95
CA GLY A 145 -8.24 -13.87 -19.01
C GLY A 145 -8.78 -13.44 -17.65
N ARG A 146 -7.95 -13.47 -16.60
CA ARG A 146 -8.37 -13.20 -15.23
C ARG A 146 -7.28 -12.48 -14.46
N VAL A 147 -7.68 -11.52 -13.64
CA VAL A 147 -6.85 -10.91 -12.61
C VAL A 147 -7.14 -11.61 -11.28
N LEU A 148 -6.11 -11.95 -10.51
CA LEU A 148 -6.28 -12.61 -9.20
C LEU A 148 -6.18 -11.60 -8.06
N HIS A 149 -5.26 -10.65 -8.20
CA HIS A 149 -4.95 -9.66 -7.19
C HIS A 149 -4.84 -8.27 -7.81
N CYS A 150 -5.32 -7.23 -7.13
CA CYS A 150 -5.15 -5.84 -7.51
C CYS A 150 -4.35 -5.11 -6.43
N ALA A 151 -3.16 -4.61 -6.79
CA ALA A 151 -2.35 -3.75 -5.95
C ALA A 151 -2.66 -2.28 -6.31
N LEU A 152 -3.46 -1.63 -5.48
CA LEU A 152 -3.75 -0.20 -5.49
C LEU A 152 -2.56 0.55 -4.88
N SER A 153 -1.45 0.58 -5.61
CA SER A 153 -0.17 1.09 -5.11
C SER A 153 0.82 1.50 -6.21
N LEU A 154 0.36 1.77 -7.43
CA LEU A 154 1.24 2.03 -8.57
C LEU A 154 1.96 3.38 -8.48
N VAL A 155 1.19 4.48 -8.45
CA VAL A 155 1.67 5.86 -8.35
C VAL A 155 0.53 6.73 -7.84
N GLY A 156 0.85 7.91 -7.31
CA GLY A 156 -0.14 8.80 -6.73
C GLY A 156 -0.69 8.26 -5.41
N GLU A 157 -1.91 8.65 -5.07
CA GLU A 157 -2.59 8.29 -3.83
C GLU A 157 -4.01 7.77 -4.15
N PRO A 158 -4.19 6.44 -4.23
CA PRO A 158 -5.45 5.82 -4.67
C PRO A 158 -6.66 6.24 -3.85
N ILE A 159 -6.47 6.49 -2.54
CA ILE A 159 -7.56 6.83 -1.62
C ILE A 159 -8.20 8.20 -1.91
N MET A 160 -7.55 9.03 -2.74
CA MET A 160 -8.12 10.31 -3.17
C MET A 160 -9.32 10.15 -4.11
N TYR A 161 -9.45 9.01 -4.79
CA TYR A 161 -10.54 8.80 -5.74
C TYR A 161 -11.89 8.72 -5.00
N PRO A 162 -12.85 9.64 -5.24
CA PRO A 162 -14.05 9.75 -4.41
C PRO A 162 -14.95 8.51 -4.45
N ARG A 163 -14.92 7.75 -5.55
CA ARG A 163 -15.73 6.53 -5.75
C ARG A 163 -14.91 5.25 -5.55
N LEU A 164 -13.86 5.29 -4.72
CA LEU A 164 -12.98 4.15 -4.47
C LEU A 164 -13.71 2.93 -3.89
N ASN A 165 -14.66 3.12 -2.96
CA ASN A 165 -15.42 1.99 -2.39
C ASN A 165 -16.20 1.23 -3.46
N GLU A 166 -16.83 1.93 -4.41
CA GLU A 166 -17.52 1.30 -5.54
C GLU A 166 -16.54 0.49 -6.41
N LEU A 167 -15.36 1.05 -6.69
CA LEU A 167 -14.32 0.38 -7.46
C LEU A 167 -13.81 -0.89 -6.77
N VAL A 168 -13.54 -0.83 -5.47
CA VAL A 168 -13.13 -1.99 -4.65
C VAL A 168 -14.22 -3.04 -4.62
N HIS A 169 -15.48 -2.63 -4.46
CA HIS A 169 -16.62 -3.55 -4.47
C HIS A 169 -16.73 -4.31 -5.80
N LEU A 170 -16.58 -3.62 -6.94
CA LEU A 170 -16.57 -4.24 -8.27
C LEU A 170 -15.41 -5.24 -8.43
N MET A 171 -14.23 -4.95 -7.87
CA MET A 171 -13.10 -5.90 -7.87
C MET A 171 -13.44 -7.15 -7.06
N HIS A 172 -14.03 -6.99 -5.87
CA HIS A 172 -14.42 -8.12 -5.01
C HIS A 172 -15.53 -8.97 -5.62
N GLN A 173 -16.50 -8.37 -6.31
CA GLN A 173 -17.54 -9.10 -7.06
C GLN A 173 -16.95 -10.01 -8.14
N GLN A 174 -15.81 -9.64 -8.71
CA GLN A 174 -15.07 -10.46 -9.69
C GLN A 174 -14.06 -11.42 -9.04
N GLY A 175 -14.06 -11.52 -7.71
CA GLY A 175 -13.14 -12.37 -6.95
C GLY A 175 -11.68 -11.92 -7.02
N ILE A 176 -11.44 -10.62 -7.20
CA ILE A 176 -10.10 -10.00 -7.20
C ILE A 176 -9.80 -9.50 -5.79
N SER A 177 -8.77 -10.04 -5.13
CA SER A 177 -8.35 -9.50 -3.82
C SER A 177 -7.66 -8.14 -3.97
N THR A 178 -7.89 -7.21 -3.04
CA THR A 178 -7.41 -5.82 -3.13
C THR A 178 -6.40 -5.47 -2.04
N PHE A 179 -5.29 -4.87 -2.46
CA PHE A 179 -4.18 -4.44 -1.61
C PHE A 179 -4.01 -2.92 -1.76
N LEU A 180 -4.54 -2.16 -0.81
CA LEU A 180 -4.52 -0.69 -0.88
C LEU A 180 -3.39 -0.12 -0.03
N VAL A 181 -2.60 0.77 -0.64
CA VAL A 181 -1.54 1.51 0.03
C VAL A 181 -1.91 2.98 0.09
N THR A 182 -1.80 3.59 1.27
CA THR A 182 -2.00 5.03 1.45
C THR A 182 -0.88 5.68 2.27
N ASN A 183 -0.63 6.96 2.01
CA ASN A 183 0.41 7.80 2.64
C ASN A 183 0.01 8.48 3.96
N ALA A 184 -1.15 8.11 4.51
CA ALA A 184 -1.66 8.65 5.79
C ALA A 184 -2.02 10.16 5.78
N GLN A 185 -2.40 10.73 4.63
CA GLN A 185 -2.81 12.15 4.55
C GLN A 185 -4.32 12.39 4.45
N HIS A 186 -5.13 11.34 4.25
CA HIS A 186 -6.57 11.45 4.02
C HIS A 186 -7.37 10.69 5.10
N PRO A 187 -7.43 11.20 6.35
CA PRO A 187 -8.10 10.50 7.45
C PRO A 187 -9.58 10.27 7.19
N ASP A 188 -10.30 11.20 6.58
CA ASP A 188 -11.74 11.05 6.32
C ASP A 188 -12.02 9.98 5.27
N ALA A 189 -11.25 9.96 4.18
CA ALA A 189 -11.32 8.90 3.17
C ALA A 189 -10.92 7.54 3.77
N LEU A 190 -9.88 7.51 4.61
CA LEU A 190 -9.47 6.30 5.32
C LEU A 190 -10.55 5.79 6.26
N ARG A 191 -11.26 6.69 6.98
CA ARG A 191 -12.37 6.31 7.86
C ARG A 191 -13.53 5.72 7.06
N ALA A 192 -13.89 6.35 5.95
CA ALA A 192 -14.97 5.92 5.05
C ALA A 192 -14.62 4.68 4.20
N LEU A 193 -13.34 4.30 4.10
CA LEU A 193 -12.90 3.16 3.30
C LEU A 193 -13.53 1.85 3.79
N ASP A 194 -14.26 1.19 2.89
CA ASP A 194 -14.81 -0.14 3.09
C ASP A 194 -13.68 -1.19 3.15
N PRO A 195 -13.92 -2.37 3.74
CA PRO A 195 -12.89 -3.38 3.86
C PRO A 195 -12.27 -3.80 2.52
N VAL A 196 -10.97 -3.59 2.37
CA VAL A 196 -10.11 -4.19 1.33
C VAL A 196 -9.55 -5.52 1.83
N THR A 197 -8.93 -6.34 0.97
CA THR A 197 -8.31 -7.60 1.42
C THR A 197 -7.15 -7.33 2.39
N GLN A 198 -6.32 -6.34 2.10
CA GLN A 198 -5.23 -5.91 2.99
C GLN A 198 -4.97 -4.41 2.82
N LEU A 199 -4.98 -3.69 3.93
CA LEU A 199 -4.79 -2.24 4.00
C LEU A 199 -3.38 -1.92 4.51
N TYR A 200 -2.64 -1.14 3.75
CA TYR A 200 -1.31 -0.66 4.10
C TYR A 200 -1.33 0.83 4.41
N LEU A 201 -0.77 1.19 5.56
CA LEU A 201 -0.44 2.56 5.90
C LEU A 201 1.08 2.72 5.80
N SER A 202 1.54 3.66 4.97
CA SER A 202 2.98 3.94 4.84
C SER A 202 3.43 4.78 6.04
N ILE A 203 4.41 4.26 6.79
CA ILE A 203 4.96 4.88 8.00
C ILE A 203 6.43 5.22 7.70
N ASP A 204 6.63 6.33 7.00
CA ASP A 204 7.94 6.69 6.46
C ASP A 204 8.78 7.56 7.41
N ALA A 205 8.25 7.95 8.57
CA ALA A 205 9.01 8.59 9.63
C ALA A 205 8.33 8.43 11.00
N ALA A 206 9.12 8.47 12.07
CA ALA A 206 8.62 8.41 13.44
C ALA A 206 8.40 9.79 14.08
N THR A 207 8.82 10.85 13.41
CA THR A 207 8.67 12.24 13.87
C THR A 207 8.14 13.15 12.78
N GLU A 208 7.51 14.24 13.19
CA GLU A 208 7.04 15.29 12.28
C GLU A 208 8.16 15.84 11.39
N GLN A 209 9.34 16.09 11.98
CA GLN A 209 10.47 16.69 11.28
C GLN A 209 10.99 15.79 10.14
N ASP A 210 11.14 14.48 10.40
CA ASP A 210 11.64 13.56 9.39
C ASP A 210 10.57 13.28 8.33
N LEU A 211 9.28 13.20 8.72
CA LEU A 211 8.18 13.07 7.77
C LEU A 211 8.17 14.26 6.80
N LYS A 212 8.30 15.49 7.33
CA LYS A 212 8.37 16.70 6.51
C LYS A 212 9.55 16.68 5.53
N ARG A 213 10.72 16.23 5.99
CA ARG A 213 11.94 16.19 5.17
C ARG A 213 11.88 15.11 4.10
N LEU A 214 11.34 13.94 4.43
CA LEU A 214 11.37 12.77 3.57
C LEU A 214 10.16 12.72 2.63
N ASP A 215 8.96 12.88 3.16
CA ASP A 215 7.70 12.74 2.41
C ASP A 215 7.25 14.04 1.75
N ARG A 216 7.72 15.17 2.26
CA ARG A 216 7.37 16.52 1.79
C ARG A 216 5.84 16.65 1.55
N PRO A 217 5.02 16.37 2.58
CA PRO A 217 3.57 16.48 2.48
C PRO A 217 3.16 17.92 2.21
N ILE A 218 2.06 18.11 1.47
CA ILE A 218 1.61 19.45 1.07
C ILE A 218 0.54 20.03 2.00
N HIS A 219 -0.14 19.18 2.78
CA HIS A 219 -1.06 19.64 3.82
C HIS A 219 -0.27 20.37 4.92
N ARG A 220 -0.85 21.43 5.50
CA ARG A 220 -0.21 22.16 6.61
C ARG A 220 -0.28 21.38 7.92
N ASP A 221 -1.36 20.63 8.11
CA ASP A 221 -1.68 19.76 9.24
C ASP A 221 -1.25 18.29 9.02
N TYR A 222 -0.29 18.05 8.13
CA TYR A 222 0.14 16.72 7.69
C TYR A 222 0.47 15.75 8.83
N TRP A 223 1.08 16.23 9.92
CA TRP A 223 1.43 15.39 11.06
C TRP A 223 0.19 14.99 11.87
N ALA A 224 -0.75 15.91 12.08
CA ALA A 224 -2.00 15.61 12.74
C ALA A 224 -2.82 14.60 11.92
N ARG A 225 -2.88 14.77 10.60
CA ARG A 225 -3.52 13.82 9.66
C ARG A 225 -2.88 12.44 9.71
N PHE A 226 -1.55 12.40 9.70
CA PHE A 226 -0.78 11.16 9.82
C PHE A 226 -1.14 10.40 11.10
N LEU A 227 -1.12 11.09 12.25
CA LEU A 227 -1.46 10.49 13.54
C LEU A 227 -2.93 10.05 13.61
N GLN A 228 -3.86 10.81 13.03
CA GLN A 228 -5.26 10.38 12.91
C GLN A 228 -5.42 9.13 12.05
N CYS A 229 -4.67 9.01 10.95
CA CYS A 229 -4.72 7.81 10.12
C CYS A 229 -4.19 6.58 10.86
N VAL A 230 -3.15 6.75 11.67
CA VAL A 230 -2.65 5.72 12.60
C VAL A 230 -3.74 5.28 13.58
N ASP A 231 -4.48 6.22 14.18
CA ASP A 231 -5.61 5.90 15.08
C ASP A 231 -6.76 5.19 14.35
N ILE A 232 -7.09 5.63 13.13
CA ILE A 232 -8.16 5.03 12.33
C ILE A 232 -7.82 3.60 11.96
N LEU A 233 -6.57 3.32 11.61
CA LEU A 233 -6.13 1.97 11.21
C LEU A 233 -6.44 0.94 12.30
N ARG A 234 -6.22 1.27 13.58
CA ARG A 234 -6.55 0.42 14.74
C ARG A 234 -8.01 -0.02 14.76
N SER A 235 -8.92 0.82 14.26
CA SER A 235 -10.36 0.52 14.25
C SER A 235 -10.79 -0.38 13.09
N LYS A 236 -9.94 -0.56 12.06
CA LYS A 236 -10.26 -1.36 10.88
C LYS A 236 -10.33 -2.84 11.23
N LYS A 237 -11.14 -3.57 10.46
CA LYS A 237 -11.45 -5.00 10.70
C LYS A 237 -10.89 -5.93 9.63
N GLN A 238 -10.43 -5.38 8.51
CA GLN A 238 -9.59 -6.12 7.57
C GLN A 238 -8.16 -6.23 8.10
N ARG A 239 -7.35 -7.07 7.45
CA ARG A 239 -5.91 -7.15 7.70
C ARG A 239 -5.24 -5.80 7.41
N THR A 240 -4.48 -5.32 8.39
CA THR A 240 -3.81 -4.03 8.38
C THR A 240 -2.29 -4.20 8.46
N VAL A 241 -1.57 -3.33 7.76
CA VAL A 241 -0.11 -3.37 7.70
C VAL A 241 0.46 -1.97 7.88
N PHE A 242 1.43 -1.84 8.79
CA PHE A 242 2.35 -0.72 8.75
C PHE A 242 3.51 -1.05 7.83
N ARG A 243 3.73 -0.23 6.81
CA ARG A 243 4.87 -0.40 5.91
C ARG A 243 5.87 0.73 6.12
N LEU A 244 7.01 0.40 6.71
CA LEU A 244 8.08 1.34 7.02
C LEU A 244 9.11 1.30 5.89
N THR A 245 9.23 2.39 5.14
CA THR A 245 10.26 2.52 4.10
C THR A 245 11.51 3.15 4.70
N LEU A 246 12.55 2.37 4.98
CA LEU A 246 13.78 2.88 5.59
C LEU A 246 14.71 3.53 4.56
N VAL A 247 15.17 4.74 4.88
CA VAL A 247 16.07 5.57 4.09
C VAL A 247 17.21 6.06 4.99
N HIS A 248 18.40 5.51 4.76
CA HIS A 248 19.58 5.83 5.56
C HIS A 248 19.91 7.32 5.48
N GLY A 249 20.08 7.95 6.65
CA GLY A 249 20.37 9.38 6.79
C GLY A 249 19.14 10.30 6.77
N TYR A 250 17.93 9.73 6.67
CA TYR A 250 16.67 10.48 6.70
C TYR A 250 15.77 10.06 7.86
N ASN A 251 15.39 8.79 7.92
CA ASN A 251 14.47 8.26 8.93
C ASN A 251 15.06 7.06 9.70
N CYS A 252 16.29 6.68 9.38
CA CYS A 252 17.10 5.73 10.12
C CYS A 252 18.59 6.05 9.94
N VAL A 253 19.41 5.61 10.89
CA VAL A 253 20.88 5.60 10.78
C VAL A 253 21.31 4.15 10.89
N LEU A 254 22.01 3.68 9.86
CA LEU A 254 22.49 2.30 9.79
C LEU A 254 23.93 2.28 10.27
N GLY A 255 24.28 1.27 11.07
CA GLY A 255 25.65 1.02 11.49
C GLY A 255 26.55 0.62 10.30
N PRO A 256 27.88 0.60 10.51
CA PRO A 256 28.79 -0.03 9.57
C PRO A 256 28.37 -1.49 9.34
N LEU A 257 28.71 -2.03 8.16
CA LEU A 257 28.53 -3.46 7.89
C LEU A 257 29.44 -4.21 8.85
N GLU A 258 28.90 -5.19 9.57
CA GLU A 258 29.75 -6.14 10.28
C GLU A 258 30.54 -6.89 9.19
N GLU A 259 31.86 -6.70 9.16
CA GLU A 259 32.73 -7.50 8.29
C GLU A 259 32.69 -8.94 8.80
N GLU A 260 32.34 -9.90 7.93
CA GLU A 260 32.43 -11.33 8.22
C GLU A 260 33.90 -11.68 8.52
N GLY A 261 34.31 -11.58 9.79
CA GLY A 261 35.71 -11.84 10.15
C GLY A 261 36.23 -11.28 11.46
N ALA A 262 35.44 -11.27 12.55
CA ALA A 262 35.98 -11.32 13.91
C ALA A 262 34.84 -11.62 14.89
N ALA A 263 34.76 -12.87 15.35
CA ALA A 263 33.92 -13.20 16.49
C ALA A 263 34.57 -12.59 17.75
N GLU A 264 34.15 -11.38 18.13
CA GLU A 264 34.31 -10.94 19.51
C GLU A 264 33.19 -11.54 20.36
N PRO A 265 33.48 -11.96 21.61
CA PRO A 265 32.49 -12.61 22.45
C PRO A 265 31.33 -11.66 22.74
N ALA A 266 30.11 -12.20 22.71
CA ALA A 266 28.89 -11.46 23.00
C ALA A 266 29.01 -10.75 24.36
N PRO A 267 28.75 -9.43 24.44
CA PRO A 267 28.79 -8.74 25.71
C PRO A 267 27.67 -9.25 26.62
N PRO A 268 27.86 -9.23 27.95
CA PRO A 268 26.84 -9.67 28.90
C PRO A 268 25.55 -8.85 28.73
N ALA A 269 24.41 -9.53 28.92
CA ALA A 269 23.05 -9.12 28.54
C ALA A 269 22.52 -7.82 29.17
N ASN A 270 23.31 -7.08 29.95
CA ASN A 270 22.92 -5.82 30.58
C ASN A 270 23.49 -4.56 29.89
N ASP A 271 24.25 -4.70 28.80
CA ASP A 271 24.97 -3.57 28.17
C ASP A 271 24.55 -3.29 26.70
N LEU A 272 23.40 -3.81 26.26
CA LEU A 272 22.82 -3.53 24.93
C LEU A 272 22.05 -2.20 24.85
N LEU A 273 21.98 -1.47 25.97
CA LEU A 273 21.37 -0.15 26.06
C LEU A 273 22.38 0.92 25.57
N ASN A 274 22.02 1.69 24.55
CA ASN A 274 22.77 2.87 24.03
C ASN A 274 23.94 2.66 23.05
N THR A 275 23.87 1.74 22.08
CA THR A 275 24.83 1.77 20.96
C THR A 275 24.64 2.94 20.00
N CYS A 276 23.53 3.70 20.06
CA CYS A 276 23.37 4.93 19.28
C CYS A 276 24.13 6.15 19.85
N ASN A 277 24.81 6.04 21.00
CA ASN A 277 25.45 7.20 21.65
C ASN A 277 26.92 7.00 22.07
N ARG A 278 27.62 5.99 21.55
CA ARG A 278 29.09 5.89 21.74
C ARG A 278 29.79 6.87 20.79
N LYS A 279 30.39 7.91 21.36
CA LYS A 279 31.29 8.87 20.70
C LYS A 279 32.48 8.13 20.05
N ARG A 280 32.35 7.74 18.78
CA ARG A 280 33.50 7.46 17.91
C ARG A 280 33.34 8.22 16.60
N GLY A 281 34.05 9.35 16.50
CA GLY A 281 34.65 9.95 15.29
C GLY A 281 33.88 10.11 13.96
N GLY A 282 32.63 9.68 13.82
CA GLY A 282 31.85 9.78 12.59
C GLY A 282 31.12 11.12 12.49
N LYS A 283 31.07 11.71 11.29
CA LYS A 283 30.23 12.89 11.00
C LYS A 283 28.81 12.64 11.51
N ARG A 284 28.41 13.35 12.58
CA ARG A 284 27.04 13.31 13.13
C ARG A 284 26.03 13.44 11.98
N HIS A 285 25.14 12.46 11.81
CA HIS A 285 23.90 12.62 11.04
C HIS A 285 22.95 13.54 11.82
N LYS A 286 23.32 14.83 11.94
CA LYS A 286 22.73 15.80 12.90
C LYS A 286 21.22 16.03 12.78
N ASN A 287 20.56 15.46 11.77
CA ASN A 287 19.19 15.83 11.40
C ASN A 287 18.18 14.69 11.47
N VAL A 288 18.58 13.42 11.61
CA VAL A 288 17.62 12.30 11.75
C VAL A 288 17.06 12.32 13.17
N THR A 289 15.74 12.39 13.29
CA THR A 289 15.04 12.47 14.58
C THR A 289 14.16 11.25 14.86
N SER A 290 13.86 10.47 13.84
CA SER A 290 13.19 9.18 13.94
C SER A 290 14.07 8.20 14.71
N THR A 291 13.48 7.58 15.72
CA THR A 291 14.12 6.57 16.56
C THR A 291 13.31 5.29 16.53
N PHE A 292 13.94 4.18 16.91
CA PHE A 292 13.22 2.92 17.09
C PHE A 292 12.09 3.03 18.10
N GLU A 293 12.30 3.75 19.21
CA GLU A 293 11.25 4.00 20.19
C GLU A 293 10.11 4.84 19.62
N GLY A 294 10.41 5.81 18.73
CA GLY A 294 9.39 6.57 18.02
C GLY A 294 8.52 5.70 17.10
N TYR A 295 9.14 4.80 16.33
CA TYR A 295 8.40 3.82 15.53
C TYR A 295 7.61 2.85 16.42
N ALA A 296 8.20 2.38 17.52
CA ALA A 296 7.51 1.53 18.49
C ALA A 296 6.29 2.24 19.09
N ALA A 297 6.38 3.54 19.39
CA ALA A 297 5.24 4.33 19.87
C ALA A 297 4.12 4.42 18.82
N LEU A 298 4.46 4.60 17.53
CA LEU A 298 3.46 4.57 16.45
C LEU A 298 2.82 3.18 16.31
N VAL A 299 3.61 2.11 16.41
CA VAL A 299 3.12 0.73 16.36
C VAL A 299 2.16 0.45 17.53
N ARG A 300 2.50 0.85 18.75
CA ARG A 300 1.62 0.74 19.92
C ARG A 300 0.33 1.56 19.76
N ARG A 301 0.39 2.69 19.04
CA ARG A 301 -0.77 3.55 18.79
C ARG A 301 -1.72 2.94 17.75
N GLY A 302 -1.18 2.41 16.66
CA GLY A 302 -1.96 1.89 15.53
C GLY A 302 -2.33 0.42 15.61
N GLU A 303 -1.60 -0.38 16.40
CA GLU A 303 -1.79 -1.83 16.57
C GLU A 303 -2.06 -2.57 15.24
N PRO A 304 -1.20 -2.42 14.20
CA PRO A 304 -1.41 -3.12 12.93
C PRO A 304 -1.28 -4.63 13.09
N ASP A 305 -1.95 -5.43 12.25
CA ASP A 305 -1.77 -6.89 12.30
C ASP A 305 -0.35 -7.32 11.94
N LEU A 306 0.28 -6.57 11.03
CA LEU A 306 1.58 -6.86 10.45
C LEU A 306 2.42 -5.60 10.30
N ILE A 307 3.75 -5.77 10.30
CA ILE A 307 4.70 -4.69 10.06
C ILE A 307 5.68 -5.12 8.99
N GLU A 308 5.65 -4.43 7.85
CA GLU A 308 6.66 -4.56 6.81
C GLU A 308 7.75 -3.51 7.01
N ILE A 309 8.98 -3.94 7.24
CA ILE A 309 10.14 -3.05 7.24
C ILE A 309 10.91 -3.26 5.96
N LYS A 310 10.98 -2.23 5.12
CA LYS A 310 11.54 -2.34 3.78
C LYS A 310 12.59 -1.27 3.53
N GLY A 311 13.78 -1.69 3.09
CA GLY A 311 14.79 -0.77 2.59
C GLY A 311 14.32 -0.06 1.31
N MET A 312 14.55 1.24 1.23
CA MET A 312 14.22 2.00 0.03
C MET A 312 14.98 1.46 -1.19
N THR A 313 14.30 1.39 -2.33
CA THR A 313 14.93 0.98 -3.59
C THR A 313 15.36 2.23 -4.35
N PHE A 314 16.60 2.28 -4.80
CA PHE A 314 17.07 3.43 -5.58
C PHE A 314 16.35 3.51 -6.93
N CYS A 315 15.78 4.67 -7.19
CA CYS A 315 14.91 4.93 -8.33
C CYS A 315 15.59 5.62 -9.51
N GLY A 316 16.88 5.95 -9.39
CA GLY A 316 17.58 6.87 -10.30
C GLY A 316 17.36 8.31 -9.87
N GLY A 317 18.45 9.05 -9.60
CA GLY A 317 18.40 10.47 -9.25
C GLY A 317 18.63 11.33 -10.49
N LEU A 318 17.85 12.40 -10.65
CA LEU A 318 18.00 13.36 -11.75
C LEU A 318 18.58 14.71 -11.29
N ASP A 319 18.65 14.95 -9.97
CA ASP A 319 19.09 16.22 -9.39
C ASP A 319 19.96 16.01 -8.14
N LYS A 320 20.51 17.11 -7.61
CA LYS A 320 21.38 17.11 -6.41
C LYS A 320 20.63 16.82 -5.10
N GLU A 321 19.30 16.94 -5.08
CA GLU A 321 18.47 16.64 -3.90
C GLU A 321 18.02 15.18 -3.85
N SER A 322 18.18 14.46 -4.97
CA SER A 322 17.79 13.06 -5.12
C SER A 322 18.58 12.16 -4.15
N LEU A 323 17.89 11.14 -3.64
CA LEU A 323 18.53 10.07 -2.90
C LEU A 323 19.59 9.38 -3.76
N SER A 324 20.57 8.75 -3.12
CA SER A 324 21.65 8.03 -3.78
C SER A 324 21.71 6.59 -3.29
N MET A 325 22.57 5.76 -3.91
CA MET A 325 22.84 4.40 -3.43
C MET A 325 23.33 4.36 -1.98
N LYS A 326 23.92 5.44 -1.45
CA LYS A 326 24.34 5.54 -0.04
C LYS A 326 23.17 5.58 0.93
N ASN A 327 21.97 5.90 0.44
CA ASN A 327 20.75 5.95 1.23
C ASN A 327 20.00 4.61 1.23
N VAL A 328 20.41 3.64 0.40
CA VAL A 328 19.82 2.29 0.30
C VAL A 328 20.29 1.45 1.49
N PRO A 329 19.39 0.99 2.37
CA PRO A 329 19.74 -0.01 3.38
C PRO A 329 20.12 -1.35 2.74
N ARG A 330 21.14 -2.03 3.27
CA ARG A 330 21.39 -3.45 2.98
C ARG A 330 20.63 -4.33 3.97
N HIS A 331 20.27 -5.54 3.55
CA HIS A 331 19.52 -6.48 4.37
C HIS A 331 20.21 -6.78 5.71
N GLN A 332 21.52 -7.02 5.66
CA GLN A 332 22.37 -7.31 6.83
C GLN A 332 22.47 -6.16 7.85
N GLN A 333 22.11 -4.92 7.48
CA GLN A 333 22.27 -3.74 8.37
C GLN A 333 21.17 -3.62 9.44
N GLY A 334 20.51 -4.72 9.80
CA GLY A 334 19.71 -4.82 11.01
C GLY A 334 18.31 -4.23 10.93
N LEU A 335 17.60 -4.43 9.82
CA LEU A 335 16.15 -4.14 9.75
C LEU A 335 15.38 -4.81 10.91
N CYS A 336 15.86 -5.97 11.40
CA CYS A 336 15.24 -6.74 12.47
C CYS A 336 15.32 -6.13 13.88
N LYS A 337 16.20 -5.14 14.14
CA LYS A 337 16.42 -4.56 15.49
C LYS A 337 15.46 -3.41 15.82
N ALA A 338 14.43 -3.18 15.00
CA ALA A 338 13.75 -1.90 14.93
C ALA A 338 12.45 -1.76 15.75
N LEU A 339 11.95 -2.81 16.39
CA LEU A 339 10.55 -2.88 16.84
C LEU A 339 10.41 -3.49 18.25
N PRO A 340 9.30 -3.19 18.96
CA PRO A 340 9.17 -3.46 20.39
C PRO A 340 9.24 -4.96 20.70
N GLU A 341 10.17 -5.32 21.58
CA GLU A 341 10.36 -6.69 22.05
C GLU A 341 9.07 -7.24 22.69
N GLY A 342 8.72 -8.48 22.33
CA GLY A 342 7.67 -9.26 22.99
C GLY A 342 6.28 -9.21 22.34
N VAL A 343 5.91 -8.14 21.61
CA VAL A 343 4.56 -8.02 21.00
C VAL A 343 4.53 -8.43 19.54
N TYR A 344 5.59 -8.16 18.79
CA TYR A 344 5.75 -8.60 17.41
C TYR A 344 6.98 -9.48 17.28
N ALA A 345 6.91 -10.50 16.44
CA ALA A 345 8.02 -11.40 16.15
C ALA A 345 8.30 -11.44 14.66
N LEU A 346 9.53 -11.80 14.30
CA LEU A 346 9.91 -12.07 12.92
C LEU A 346 9.04 -13.20 12.36
N ALA A 347 8.30 -12.90 11.31
CA ALA A 347 7.45 -13.85 10.61
C ALA A 347 8.13 -14.38 9.34
N SER A 348 8.71 -13.48 8.55
CA SER A 348 9.42 -13.83 7.31
C SER A 348 10.40 -12.73 6.94
N GLU A 349 11.40 -13.09 6.14
CA GLU A 349 12.28 -12.13 5.47
C GLU A 349 12.39 -12.44 3.98
N HIS A 350 12.77 -11.43 3.20
CA HIS A 350 13.01 -11.56 1.77
C HIS A 350 14.21 -10.69 1.39
N GLU A 351 15.40 -11.27 1.51
CA GLU A 351 16.69 -10.61 1.32
C GLU A 351 16.79 -9.84 0.01
N HIS A 352 16.36 -10.45 -1.10
CA HIS A 352 16.44 -9.83 -2.43
C HIS A 352 15.64 -8.51 -2.54
N SER A 353 14.60 -8.33 -1.72
CA SER A 353 13.85 -7.06 -1.66
C SER A 353 14.19 -6.20 -0.45
N CYS A 354 15.20 -6.58 0.34
CA CYS A 354 15.59 -5.91 1.57
C CYS A 354 14.38 -5.65 2.48
N CYS A 355 13.56 -6.69 2.69
CA CYS A 355 12.26 -6.58 3.32
C CYS A 355 12.11 -7.63 4.42
N VAL A 356 11.58 -7.22 5.56
CA VAL A 356 11.30 -8.06 6.73
C VAL A 356 9.82 -7.89 7.09
N LEU A 357 9.16 -9.00 7.44
CA LEU A 357 7.81 -9.04 7.96
C LEU A 357 7.86 -9.38 9.44
N LEU A 358 7.29 -8.50 10.27
CA LEU A 358 6.91 -8.85 11.62
C LEU A 358 5.40 -9.05 11.70
N ALA A 359 4.99 -9.98 12.55
CA ALA A 359 3.59 -10.24 12.84
C ALA A 359 3.37 -10.27 14.36
N LEU A 360 2.12 -10.09 14.78
CA LEU A 360 1.75 -10.19 16.20
C LEU A 360 2.22 -11.53 16.76
N ASN A 361 2.99 -11.46 17.84
CA ASN A 361 3.43 -12.62 18.60
C ASN A 361 2.33 -12.94 19.62
N GLY A 362 1.56 -13.99 19.36
CA GLY A 362 0.39 -14.37 20.16
C GLY A 362 0.72 -15.14 21.44
N SER A 363 -0.24 -15.94 21.89
CA SER A 363 -0.06 -16.91 22.99
C SER A 363 1.07 -17.90 22.70
N ARG A 364 1.49 -18.70 23.70
CA ARG A 364 2.56 -19.71 23.57
C ARG A 364 2.45 -20.62 22.33
N ASP A 365 1.24 -20.85 21.83
CA ASP A 365 0.95 -21.76 20.71
C ASP A 365 0.80 -21.09 19.33
N PHE A 366 0.87 -19.75 19.22
CA PHE A 366 0.77 -19.04 17.94
C PHE A 366 1.80 -17.91 17.86
N THR A 367 2.79 -18.11 16.99
CA THR A 367 3.96 -17.27 16.80
C THR A 367 3.90 -16.52 15.47
N GLY A 368 4.82 -15.58 15.26
CA GLY A 368 4.93 -14.86 13.98
C GLY A 368 5.11 -15.80 12.77
N LEU A 369 5.77 -16.95 12.94
CA LEU A 369 6.00 -17.92 11.86
C LEU A 369 4.70 -18.57 11.37
N ASP A 370 3.68 -18.65 12.22
CA ASP A 370 2.40 -19.25 11.86
C ASP A 370 1.66 -18.45 10.78
N TYR A 371 1.97 -17.16 10.63
CA TYR A 371 1.44 -16.31 9.54
C TYR A 371 1.94 -16.72 8.14
N CYS A 372 3.04 -17.47 8.06
CA CYS A 372 3.60 -17.96 6.79
C CYS A 372 3.09 -19.35 6.41
N THR A 373 2.28 -19.97 7.26
CA THR A 373 1.67 -21.26 6.97
C THR A 373 0.54 -21.12 5.94
N VAL A 374 0.32 -22.19 5.16
CA VAL A 374 -0.78 -22.21 4.19
C VAL A 374 -2.09 -22.09 4.95
N SER A 375 -2.90 -21.07 4.62
CA SER A 375 -4.21 -20.89 5.25
C SER A 375 -5.07 -22.14 5.03
N PRO A 376 -5.67 -22.71 6.08
CA PRO A 376 -6.56 -23.86 5.95
C PRO A 376 -7.71 -23.58 4.97
N SER A 377 -8.24 -24.62 4.32
CA SER A 377 -9.29 -24.49 3.30
C SER A 377 -10.58 -23.83 3.78
N TRP A 378 -10.83 -23.81 5.09
CA TRP A 378 -11.97 -23.14 5.72
C TRP A 378 -11.72 -21.67 6.07
N ALA A 379 -10.46 -21.25 6.10
CA ALA A 379 -10.00 -19.90 6.46
C ALA A 379 -9.78 -18.98 5.25
N VAL A 380 -10.08 -19.44 4.03
CA VAL A 380 -9.95 -18.66 2.80
C VAL A 380 -11.25 -17.92 2.44
N PHE A 381 -11.12 -16.81 1.72
CA PHE A 381 -12.28 -16.05 1.26
C PHE A 381 -13.18 -16.90 0.36
N GLY A 382 -14.48 -16.88 0.62
CA GLY A 382 -15.47 -17.68 -0.11
C GLY A 382 -15.55 -19.15 0.31
N ALA A 383 -14.78 -19.60 1.32
CA ALA A 383 -14.93 -20.93 1.88
C ALA A 383 -16.34 -21.15 2.44
N GLU A 384 -16.85 -22.39 2.33
CA GLU A 384 -18.14 -22.80 2.88
C GLU A 384 -18.23 -22.54 4.39
N GLY A 385 -17.12 -22.82 5.10
CA GLY A 385 -16.93 -22.52 6.51
C GLY A 385 -16.92 -21.02 6.84
N ARG A 386 -16.92 -20.12 5.85
CA ARG A 386 -16.90 -18.64 6.00
C ARG A 386 -15.90 -18.13 7.04
N GLY A 387 -14.68 -18.70 7.06
CA GLY A 387 -13.64 -18.33 8.01
C GLY A 387 -13.79 -18.94 9.40
N PHE A 388 -14.75 -19.83 9.60
CA PHE A 388 -14.96 -20.52 10.87
C PHE A 388 -14.27 -21.89 10.84
N ASP A 389 -13.46 -22.15 11.86
CA ASP A 389 -12.78 -23.43 12.05
C ASP A 389 -13.82 -24.56 12.19
N PRO A 390 -13.75 -25.63 11.36
CA PRO A 390 -14.63 -26.79 11.45
C PRO A 390 -14.67 -27.46 12.81
N TYR A 391 -13.60 -27.36 13.60
CA TYR A 391 -13.51 -27.94 14.95
C TYR A 391 -14.14 -27.05 16.02
N GLN A 392 -14.40 -25.78 15.72
CA GLN A 392 -15.10 -24.89 16.63
C GLN A 392 -16.61 -25.09 16.53
N LYS A 393 -17.35 -24.73 17.58
CA LYS A 393 -18.81 -24.82 17.61
C LYS A 393 -19.44 -23.43 17.42
N ARG A 394 -20.19 -23.24 16.34
CA ARG A 394 -20.89 -21.97 16.09
C ARG A 394 -21.97 -21.72 17.14
N VAL A 395 -21.89 -20.58 17.81
CA VAL A 395 -22.93 -20.13 18.74
C VAL A 395 -23.86 -19.16 18.02
N PHE A 396 -25.09 -19.61 17.75
CA PHE A 396 -26.14 -18.77 17.17
C PHE A 396 -27.09 -18.28 18.27
N GLY A 397 -27.32 -16.96 18.32
CA GLY A 397 -28.37 -16.38 19.16
C GLY A 397 -29.77 -16.86 18.74
N LYS A 398 -30.74 -16.80 19.67
CA LYS A 398 -32.11 -17.35 19.50
C LYS A 398 -32.79 -16.95 18.18
N GLY A 399 -32.64 -15.70 17.75
CA GLY A 399 -33.23 -15.21 16.49
C GLY A 399 -32.55 -15.72 15.21
N ARG A 400 -31.26 -16.04 15.25
CA ARG A 400 -30.49 -16.49 14.07
C ARG A 400 -30.66 -17.99 13.81
N ARG A 401 -30.83 -18.80 14.86
CA ARG A 401 -31.21 -20.22 14.73
C ARG A 401 -32.52 -20.39 13.95
N ARG A 402 -33.52 -19.56 14.26
CA ARG A 402 -34.83 -19.61 13.61
C ARG A 402 -34.77 -19.29 12.11
N LYS A 403 -33.95 -18.31 11.72
CA LYS A 403 -33.73 -17.96 10.31
C LYS A 403 -32.94 -19.02 9.54
N LEU A 404 -31.95 -19.66 10.16
CA LEU A 404 -31.19 -20.74 9.53
C LEU A 404 -32.05 -21.99 9.31
N ALA A 405 -32.84 -22.38 10.31
CA ALA A 405 -33.79 -23.50 10.18
C ALA A 405 -34.85 -23.26 9.09
N GLN A 406 -35.30 -22.01 8.91
CA GLN A 406 -36.21 -21.63 7.82
C GLN A 406 -35.56 -21.66 6.44
N ALA A 407 -34.25 -21.36 6.35
CA ALA A 407 -33.52 -21.41 5.09
C ALA A 407 -33.19 -22.85 4.67
N GLU A 408 -32.89 -23.74 5.62
CA GLU A 408 -32.67 -25.17 5.37
C GLU A 408 -33.96 -25.92 4.98
N GLN A 409 -35.13 -25.43 5.40
CA GLN A 409 -36.43 -25.97 4.98
C GLN A 409 -36.91 -25.46 3.61
N ALA A 410 -36.23 -24.46 3.04
CA ALA A 410 -36.57 -23.83 1.76
C ALA A 410 -35.64 -24.24 0.60
N GLN A 411 -34.67 -25.12 0.88
CA GLN A 411 -33.87 -25.86 -0.10
C GLN A 411 -34.36 -27.30 -0.16
#